data_AF-A0A3M2DZG1-F1
#
_entry.id   AF-A0A3M2DZG1-F1
#
_cell.length_a   1.000
_cell.length_b   1.000
_cell.length_c   1.000
_cell.angle_alpha   90.00
_cell.angle_beta   90.00
_cell.angle_gamma   90.00
#
_symmetry.space_group_name_H-M   'P 1'
#
loop_
_entity.id
_entity.type
_entity.pdbx_description
1 polymer ?
#
loop_
_entity_poly.entity_id
_entity_poly.type
_entity_poly.pdbx_seq_one_letter_code
_entity_poly.pdbx_strand_id
1 'polypeptide(L)'
;MDRKLKWRLIWLGVLVIVSLLTLAPTFAPGLVPPGLGGLFNQKIQLGLDLQGGLQIVYSVDLDKAVDDKASEIKRDLDDAFSEHGIDAEVKTPLTPIGAITIVAKDPALYDKIRSEFLADYDEILVDRPCPKVDEGALCLRVSSDYADRIKESALEQAIKTVRDRVNSRGIAEPS
;
A
#
# COMPACT_ATOMS: atom_id res chain seq x y z
N MET A 1 26.94 68.94 7.45
CA MET A 1 26.76 67.54 7.02
C MET A 1 27.02 67.44 5.53
N ASP A 2 28.12 66.81 5.14
CA ASP A 2 28.58 66.75 3.77
C ASP A 2 27.52 66.15 2.84
N ARG A 3 27.27 66.81 1.70
CA ARG A 3 26.27 66.40 0.70
C ARG A 3 26.45 64.96 0.23
N LYS A 4 27.71 64.48 0.19
CA LYS A 4 28.08 63.09 -0.10
C LYS A 4 27.57 62.11 0.97
N LEU A 5 27.54 62.50 2.24
CA LEU A 5 27.09 61.66 3.34
C LEU A 5 25.56 61.47 3.32
N LYS A 6 24.80 62.55 3.03
CA LYS A 6 23.34 62.48 2.90
C LYS A 6 22.91 61.58 1.74
N TRP A 7 23.60 61.66 0.61
CA TRP A 7 23.31 60.81 -0.56
C TRP A 7 23.59 59.33 -0.30
N ARG A 8 24.68 59.03 0.43
CA ARG A 8 24.98 57.68 0.91
C ARG A 8 23.89 57.15 1.84
N LEU A 9 23.42 57.99 2.77
CA LEU A 9 22.38 57.61 3.73
C LEU A 9 21.04 57.28 3.04
N ILE A 10 20.66 58.08 2.04
CA ILE A 10 19.45 57.83 1.23
C ILE A 10 19.57 56.51 0.49
N TRP A 11 20.70 56.26 -0.18
CA TRP A 11 20.94 55.00 -0.88
C TRP A 11 20.88 53.78 0.06
N LEU A 12 21.46 53.91 1.25
CA LEU A 12 21.45 52.86 2.26
C LEU A 12 20.02 52.58 2.74
N GLY A 13 19.21 53.64 2.96
CA GLY A 13 17.80 53.50 3.31
C GLY A 13 16.97 52.80 2.22
N VAL A 14 17.17 53.16 0.95
CA VAL A 14 16.49 52.51 -0.18
C VAL A 14 16.86 51.02 -0.26
N LEU A 15 18.13 50.68 -0.11
CA LEU A 15 18.61 49.30 -0.16
C LEU A 15 18.01 48.44 0.97
N VAL A 16 17.91 49.00 2.18
CA VAL A 16 17.26 48.35 3.33
C VAL A 16 15.77 48.14 3.07
N ILE A 17 15.06 49.13 2.51
CA ILE A 17 13.63 49.03 2.19
C ILE A 17 13.38 47.95 1.14
N VAL A 18 14.21 47.88 0.09
CA VAL A 18 14.12 46.84 -0.94
C VAL A 18 14.35 45.45 -0.34
N SER A 19 15.35 45.31 0.54
CA SER A 19 15.62 44.04 1.24
C SER A 19 14.48 43.60 2.17
N LEU A 20 13.77 44.54 2.80
CA LEU A 20 12.61 44.22 3.63
C LEU A 20 11.41 43.80 2.78
N LEU A 21 11.19 44.45 1.63
CA LEU A 21 10.10 44.13 0.71
C LEU A 21 10.27 42.75 0.06
N THR A 22 11.50 42.30 -0.21
CA THR A 22 11.76 40.95 -0.75
C THR A 22 11.59 39.85 0.29
N LEU A 23 11.86 40.12 1.58
CA LEU A 23 11.75 39.14 2.68
C LEU A 23 10.36 39.09 3.34
N ALA A 24 9.60 40.18 3.30
CA ALA A 24 8.23 40.26 3.81
C ALA A 24 7.31 39.10 3.40
N PRO A 25 7.23 38.65 2.12
CA PRO A 25 6.37 37.53 1.71
C PRO A 25 6.75 36.18 2.34
N THR A 26 7.97 36.03 2.85
CA THR A 26 8.48 34.81 3.48
C THR A 26 7.90 34.62 4.89
N PHE A 27 7.69 35.71 5.65
CA PHE A 27 7.17 35.65 7.03
C PHE A 27 5.68 35.96 7.14
N ALA A 28 5.13 36.81 6.25
CA ALA A 28 3.73 37.21 6.27
C ALA A 28 3.17 37.34 4.83
N PRO A 29 2.53 36.29 4.28
CA PRO A 29 1.87 36.39 2.99
C PRO A 29 0.70 37.38 3.08
N GLY A 30 0.83 38.53 2.41
CA GLY A 30 -0.19 39.59 2.38
C GLY A 30 0.30 40.99 2.73
N LEU A 31 1.54 41.16 3.20
CA LEU A 31 2.08 42.49 3.53
C LEU A 31 2.60 43.28 2.31
N VAL A 32 2.66 42.65 1.13
CA VAL A 32 3.18 43.27 -0.10
C VAL A 32 2.03 44.03 -0.80
N PRO A 33 2.21 45.32 -1.15
CA PRO A 33 1.18 46.09 -1.85
C PRO A 33 0.74 45.42 -3.18
N PRO A 34 -0.54 45.50 -3.56
CA PRO A 34 -1.08 44.80 -4.75
C PRO A 34 -0.35 45.11 -6.07
N GLY A 35 0.25 46.30 -6.21
CA GLY A 35 1.00 46.70 -7.41
C GLY A 35 2.44 46.17 -7.51
N LEU A 36 2.99 45.59 -6.44
CA LEU A 36 4.38 45.08 -6.35
C LEU A 36 4.45 43.54 -6.25
N GLY A 37 3.31 42.86 -6.21
CA GLY A 37 3.22 41.40 -6.06
C GLY A 37 3.82 40.60 -7.22
N GLY A 38 3.96 41.16 -8.42
CA GLY A 38 4.54 40.42 -9.55
C GLY A 38 6.04 40.14 -9.42
N LEU A 39 6.79 41.05 -8.78
CA LEU A 39 8.27 40.97 -8.65
C LEU A 39 8.72 40.48 -7.27
N PHE A 40 7.93 40.74 -6.22
CA PHE A 40 8.30 40.51 -4.82
C PHE A 40 7.44 39.44 -4.13
N ASN A 41 6.73 38.58 -4.86
CA ASN A 41 5.94 37.48 -4.28
C ASN A 41 6.60 36.10 -4.44
N GLN A 42 7.83 36.04 -4.94
CA GLN A 42 8.60 34.79 -4.95
C GLN A 42 9.04 34.46 -3.52
N LYS A 43 8.35 33.49 -2.91
CA LYS A 43 8.78 32.88 -1.65
C LYS A 43 10.06 32.08 -1.87
N ILE A 44 10.92 32.03 -0.86
CA ILE A 44 12.08 31.13 -0.85
C ILE A 44 11.56 29.69 -0.90
N GLN A 45 11.91 28.97 -1.96
CA GLN A 45 11.68 27.53 -2.04
C GLN A 45 12.64 26.84 -1.07
N LEU A 46 12.10 26.31 0.03
CA LEU A 46 12.89 25.56 1.00
C LEU A 46 13.28 24.22 0.38
N GLY A 47 14.56 23.84 0.48
CA GLY A 47 15.02 22.51 0.07
C GLY A 47 14.61 21.42 1.08
N LEU A 48 14.70 20.15 0.67
CA LEU A 48 14.28 18.97 1.45
C LEU A 48 14.89 18.89 2.86
N ASP A 49 16.12 19.40 3.03
CA ASP A 49 16.84 19.42 4.33
C ASP A 49 16.20 20.36 5.36
N LEU A 50 15.63 21.49 4.90
CA LEU A 50 14.90 22.44 5.74
C LEU A 50 13.39 22.15 5.79
N GLN A 51 12.88 21.32 4.87
CA GLN A 51 11.48 20.87 4.84
C GLN A 51 11.25 19.56 5.61
N GLY A 52 12.29 18.80 5.93
CA GLY A 52 12.21 17.53 6.65
C GLY A 52 11.57 16.42 5.80
N GLY A 53 12.37 15.73 4.98
CA GLY A 53 11.93 14.53 4.27
C GLY A 53 11.94 13.28 5.16
N LEU A 54 11.02 12.33 4.92
CA LEU A 54 10.95 11.03 5.60
C LEU A 54 11.38 9.92 4.63
N GLN A 55 12.48 9.20 4.92
CA GLN A 55 12.83 7.98 4.21
C GLN A 55 12.07 6.81 4.83
N ILE A 56 11.17 6.18 4.06
CA ILE A 56 10.42 5.01 4.56
C ILE A 56 10.83 3.75 3.80
N VAL A 57 11.27 2.76 4.57
CA VAL A 57 11.57 1.41 4.07
C VAL A 57 10.45 0.50 4.55
N TYR A 58 9.78 -0.19 3.63
CA TYR A 58 8.69 -1.11 3.92
C TYR A 58 9.00 -2.50 3.40
N SER A 59 8.57 -3.51 4.15
CA SER A 59 8.57 -4.92 3.73
C SER A 59 7.14 -5.43 3.76
N VAL A 60 6.70 -6.01 2.65
CA VAL A 60 5.37 -6.58 2.51
C VAL A 60 5.51 -8.10 2.57
N ASP A 61 4.72 -8.72 3.43
CA ASP A 61 4.61 -10.18 3.48
C ASP A 61 3.63 -10.64 2.40
N LEU A 62 4.20 -10.98 1.24
CA LEU A 62 3.44 -11.39 0.06
C LEU A 62 2.96 -12.85 0.17
N ASP A 63 3.65 -13.68 0.94
CA ASP A 63 3.27 -15.08 1.16
C ASP A 63 1.99 -15.16 2.01
N LYS A 64 1.87 -14.26 2.99
CA LYS A 64 0.64 -14.13 3.78
C LYS A 64 -0.59 -13.82 2.92
N ALA A 65 -0.46 -13.04 1.85
CA ALA A 65 -1.59 -12.77 0.96
C ALA A 65 -2.13 -14.03 0.27
N VAL A 66 -1.25 -15.00 -0.02
CA VAL A 66 -1.63 -16.30 -0.59
C VAL A 66 -2.31 -17.18 0.47
N ASP A 67 -1.79 -17.19 1.70
CA ASP A 67 -2.41 -17.89 2.83
C ASP A 67 -3.78 -17.31 3.20
N ASP A 68 -3.92 -15.99 3.12
CA ASP A 68 -5.20 -15.31 3.34
C ASP A 68 -6.22 -15.74 2.28
N LYS A 69 -5.81 -15.92 1.01
CA LYS A 69 -6.70 -16.46 -0.03
C LYS A 69 -7.09 -17.91 0.24
N ALA A 70 -6.16 -18.76 0.67
CA ALA A 70 -6.48 -20.13 1.06
C ALA A 70 -7.44 -20.17 2.26
N SER A 71 -7.29 -19.23 3.20
CA SER A 71 -8.17 -19.07 4.36
C SER A 71 -9.57 -18.58 3.98
N GLU A 72 -9.67 -17.73 2.96
CA GLU A 72 -10.95 -17.31 2.36
C GLU A 72 -11.67 -18.50 1.74
N ILE A 73 -11.00 -19.25 0.86
CA ILE A 73 -11.55 -20.46 0.22
C ILE A 73 -11.98 -21.48 1.28
N LYS A 74 -11.20 -21.65 2.35
CA LYS A 74 -11.59 -22.49 3.47
C LYS A 74 -12.95 -22.09 4.07
N ARG A 75 -13.16 -20.80 4.32
CA ARG A 75 -14.43 -20.31 4.92
C ARG A 75 -15.59 -20.54 3.96
N ASP A 76 -15.39 -20.26 2.68
CA ASP A 76 -16.41 -20.49 1.64
C ASP A 76 -16.80 -21.98 1.59
N LEU A 77 -15.82 -22.89 1.64
CA LEU A 77 -16.07 -24.33 1.65
C LEU A 77 -16.73 -24.81 2.96
N ASP A 78 -16.28 -24.32 4.12
CA ASP A 78 -16.89 -24.67 5.41
C ASP A 78 -18.38 -24.24 5.46
N ASP A 79 -18.69 -23.03 4.97
CA ASP A 79 -20.06 -22.52 4.87
C ASP A 79 -20.90 -23.37 3.89
N ALA A 80 -20.35 -23.68 2.71
CA ALA A 80 -21.02 -24.49 1.70
C ALA A 80 -21.29 -25.93 2.20
N PHE A 81 -20.34 -26.53 2.91
CA PHE A 81 -20.50 -27.86 3.51
C PHE A 81 -21.54 -27.86 4.63
N SER A 82 -21.58 -26.82 5.45
CA SER A 82 -22.60 -26.66 6.49
C SER A 82 -24.01 -26.56 5.89
N GLU A 83 -24.18 -25.79 4.81
CA GLU A 83 -25.46 -25.61 4.13
C GLU A 83 -25.95 -26.90 3.45
N HIS A 84 -25.05 -27.67 2.83
CA HIS A 84 -25.38 -28.90 2.11
C HIS A 84 -25.34 -30.16 2.99
N GLY A 85 -25.10 -30.01 4.29
CA GLY A 85 -25.04 -31.11 5.25
C GLY A 85 -23.89 -32.09 5.00
N ILE A 86 -22.77 -31.61 4.45
CA ILE A 86 -21.58 -32.40 4.15
C ILE A 86 -20.69 -32.43 5.40
N ASP A 87 -20.42 -33.63 5.91
CA ASP A 87 -19.57 -33.84 7.09
C ASP A 87 -18.09 -33.93 6.68
N ALA A 88 -17.52 -32.76 6.37
CA ALA A 88 -16.12 -32.58 6.00
C ALA A 88 -15.47 -31.43 6.78
N GLU A 89 -14.18 -31.58 7.09
CA GLU A 89 -13.37 -30.60 7.80
C GLU A 89 -12.34 -30.00 6.83
N VAL A 90 -12.30 -28.67 6.71
CA VAL A 90 -11.29 -27.95 5.90
C VAL A 90 -10.17 -27.40 6.78
N LYS A 91 -8.92 -27.72 6.43
CA LYS A 91 -7.70 -27.32 7.12
C LYS A 91 -6.79 -26.52 6.20
N THR A 92 -6.20 -25.46 6.72
CA THR A 92 -5.20 -24.63 6.02
C THR A 92 -3.89 -24.69 6.80
N PRO A 93 -3.00 -25.67 6.51
CA PRO A 93 -1.73 -25.76 7.20
C PRO A 93 -0.83 -24.60 6.79
N LEU A 94 0.04 -24.13 7.71
CA LEU A 94 0.96 -23.03 7.44
C LEU A 94 2.03 -23.38 6.38
N THR A 95 2.27 -24.68 6.14
CA THR A 95 3.27 -25.12 5.17
C THR A 95 2.76 -26.31 4.34
N PRO A 96 3.01 -26.31 3.01
CA PRO A 96 3.39 -25.17 2.15
C PRO A 96 2.37 -24.03 2.15
N ILE A 97 2.80 -22.83 1.73
CA ILE A 97 1.96 -21.63 1.60
C ILE A 97 0.79 -21.90 0.64
N GLY A 98 -0.37 -21.36 0.96
CA GLY A 98 -1.60 -21.49 0.17
C GLY A 98 -2.20 -22.89 0.19
N ALA A 99 -1.86 -23.69 1.20
CA ALA A 99 -2.30 -25.07 1.32
C ALA A 99 -3.74 -25.21 1.84
N ILE A 100 -4.47 -26.14 1.26
CA ILE A 100 -5.80 -26.53 1.69
C ILE A 100 -5.86 -28.06 1.77
N THR A 101 -6.35 -28.59 2.87
CA THR A 101 -6.57 -30.03 3.07
C THR A 101 -8.01 -30.22 3.50
N ILE A 102 -8.75 -31.05 2.77
CA ILE A 102 -10.15 -31.38 3.05
C ILE A 102 -10.20 -32.83 3.53
N VAL A 103 -10.77 -33.05 4.71
CA VAL A 103 -10.92 -34.36 5.33
C VAL A 103 -12.42 -34.66 5.46
N ALA A 104 -12.92 -35.57 4.65
CA ALA A 104 -14.31 -36.04 4.75
C ALA A 104 -14.39 -37.32 5.58
N LYS A 105 -15.46 -37.50 6.36
CA LYS A 105 -15.67 -38.74 7.14
C LYS A 105 -15.99 -39.94 6.26
N ASP A 106 -16.69 -39.73 5.14
CA ASP A 106 -17.03 -40.76 4.17
C ASP A 106 -16.24 -40.53 2.86
N PRO A 107 -15.42 -41.50 2.42
CA PRO A 107 -14.69 -41.42 1.16
C PRO A 107 -15.56 -41.19 -0.08
N ALA A 108 -16.84 -41.60 -0.06
CA ALA A 108 -17.76 -41.36 -1.17
C ALA A 108 -18.08 -39.88 -1.40
N LEU A 109 -17.85 -39.02 -0.40
CA LEU A 109 -18.07 -37.58 -0.49
C LEU A 109 -16.98 -36.87 -1.30
N TYR A 110 -15.78 -37.46 -1.47
CA TYR A 110 -14.69 -36.80 -2.19
C TYR A 110 -15.03 -36.52 -3.66
N ASP A 111 -15.71 -37.45 -4.34
CA ASP A 111 -16.13 -37.26 -5.73
C ASP A 111 -17.17 -36.14 -5.85
N LYS A 112 -18.08 -36.04 -4.87
CA LYS A 112 -19.08 -34.97 -4.79
C LYS A 112 -18.42 -33.62 -4.51
N ILE A 113 -17.52 -33.55 -3.51
CA ILE A 113 -16.76 -32.34 -3.17
C ILE A 113 -15.98 -31.85 -4.39
N ARG A 114 -15.32 -32.75 -5.12
CA ARG A 114 -14.52 -32.39 -6.29
C ARG A 114 -15.37 -31.88 -7.45
N SER A 115 -16.50 -32.51 -7.72
CA SER A 115 -17.35 -32.16 -8.88
C SER A 115 -18.27 -30.96 -8.64
N GLU A 116 -18.72 -30.74 -7.40
CA GLU A 116 -19.73 -29.72 -7.10
C GLU A 116 -19.13 -28.47 -6.44
N PHE A 117 -18.14 -28.63 -5.54
CA PHE A 117 -17.61 -27.51 -4.76
C PHE A 117 -16.24 -27.02 -5.25
N LEU A 118 -15.41 -27.93 -5.76
CA LEU A 118 -14.07 -27.58 -6.25
C LEU A 118 -14.04 -27.22 -7.74
N ALA A 119 -15.11 -27.48 -8.48
CA ALA A 119 -15.21 -27.12 -9.90
C ALA A 119 -15.04 -25.61 -10.11
N ASP A 120 -15.56 -24.79 -9.19
CA ASP A 120 -15.44 -23.32 -9.23
C ASP A 120 -14.00 -22.83 -8.97
N TYR A 121 -13.14 -23.69 -8.42
CA TYR A 121 -11.77 -23.36 -8.04
C TYR A 121 -10.71 -24.05 -8.90
N ASP A 122 -11.07 -24.74 -9.99
CA ASP A 122 -10.14 -25.54 -10.81
C ASP A 122 -9.01 -24.71 -11.44
N GLU A 123 -9.27 -23.42 -11.75
CA GLU A 123 -8.24 -22.49 -12.25
C GLU A 123 -7.33 -21.92 -11.14
N ILE A 124 -7.75 -22.05 -9.88
CA ILE A 124 -7.10 -21.44 -8.71
C ILE A 124 -6.33 -22.48 -7.90
N LEU A 125 -6.89 -23.68 -7.76
CA LEU A 125 -6.36 -24.75 -6.93
C LEU A 125 -5.76 -25.86 -7.78
N VAL A 126 -4.65 -26.41 -7.30
CA VAL A 126 -3.99 -27.56 -7.91
C VAL A 126 -3.75 -28.65 -6.86
N ASP A 127 -3.86 -29.90 -7.30
CA ASP A 127 -3.57 -31.05 -6.45
C ASP A 127 -2.13 -31.02 -5.93
N ARG A 128 -1.97 -31.47 -4.69
CA ARG A 128 -0.66 -31.64 -4.05
C ARG A 128 -0.59 -32.99 -3.32
N PRO A 129 0.61 -33.54 -3.12
CA PRO A 129 0.76 -34.73 -2.30
C PRO A 129 0.32 -34.45 -0.85
N CYS A 130 -0.54 -35.32 -0.31
CA CYS A 130 -0.92 -35.27 1.09
C CYS A 130 0.23 -35.71 1.99
N PRO A 131 0.42 -35.06 3.16
CA PRO A 131 1.30 -35.60 4.19
C PRO A 131 0.75 -36.94 4.71
N LYS A 132 1.64 -37.82 5.18
CA LYS A 132 1.26 -39.15 5.72
C LYS A 132 0.25 -39.12 6.87
N VAL A 133 0.10 -37.97 7.52
CA VAL A 133 -0.86 -37.77 8.61
C VAL A 133 -2.30 -37.69 8.09
N ASP A 134 -2.48 -37.21 6.87
CA ASP A 134 -3.79 -37.02 6.21
C ASP A 134 -3.92 -37.97 5.00
N GLU A 135 -3.45 -39.21 5.14
CA GLU A 135 -3.45 -40.22 4.08
C GLU A 135 -4.91 -40.57 3.72
N GLY A 136 -5.36 -40.19 2.52
CA GLY A 136 -6.75 -40.31 2.06
C GLY A 136 -7.57 -39.02 2.14
N ALA A 137 -6.99 -37.90 2.54
CA ALA A 137 -7.58 -36.57 2.41
C ALA A 137 -7.44 -36.01 0.98
N LEU A 138 -8.19 -34.97 0.68
CA LEU A 138 -8.02 -34.20 -0.55
C LEU A 138 -7.10 -33.00 -0.26
N CYS A 139 -5.89 -33.05 -0.80
CA CYS A 139 -4.89 -32.01 -0.58
C CYS A 139 -4.71 -31.16 -1.83
N LEU A 140 -4.96 -29.87 -1.67
CA LEU A 140 -4.89 -28.84 -2.70
C LEU A 140 -3.94 -27.73 -2.26
N ARG A 141 -3.51 -26.92 -3.21
CA ARG A 141 -2.85 -25.64 -2.95
C ARG A 141 -3.27 -24.61 -3.98
N VAL A 142 -3.15 -23.34 -3.64
CA VAL A 142 -3.19 -22.27 -4.63
C VAL A 142 -2.12 -22.51 -5.69
N SER A 143 -2.49 -22.41 -6.96
CA SER A 143 -1.59 -22.57 -8.10
C SER A 143 -0.47 -21.53 -8.04
N SER A 144 0.73 -21.85 -8.54
CA SER A 144 1.85 -20.91 -8.58
C SER A 144 1.48 -19.65 -9.34
N ASP A 145 0.81 -19.82 -10.48
CA ASP A 145 0.46 -18.74 -11.37
C ASP A 145 -0.59 -17.81 -10.76
N TYR A 146 -1.54 -18.35 -9.98
CA TYR A 146 -2.49 -17.53 -9.23
C TYR A 146 -1.84 -16.88 -8.01
N ALA A 147 -0.96 -17.60 -7.31
CA ALA A 147 -0.19 -17.06 -6.20
C ALA A 147 0.64 -15.84 -6.63
N ASP A 148 1.33 -15.92 -7.76
CA ASP A 148 2.13 -14.80 -8.29
C ASP A 148 1.25 -13.59 -8.63
N ARG A 149 0.05 -13.79 -9.20
CA ARG A 149 -0.93 -12.72 -9.43
C ARG A 149 -1.42 -12.07 -8.14
N ILE A 150 -1.69 -12.86 -7.10
CA ILE A 150 -2.05 -12.32 -5.78
C ILE A 150 -0.90 -11.47 -5.24
N LYS A 151 0.34 -11.96 -5.33
CA LYS A 151 1.52 -11.25 -4.83
C LYS A 151 1.72 -9.92 -5.56
N GLU A 152 1.58 -9.90 -6.88
CA GLU A 152 1.65 -8.68 -7.68
C GLU A 152 0.57 -7.67 -7.28
N SER A 153 -0.69 -8.11 -7.20
CA SER A 153 -1.81 -7.25 -6.78
C SER A 153 -1.64 -6.72 -5.35
N ALA A 154 -1.19 -7.56 -4.42
CA ALA A 154 -0.92 -7.16 -3.04
C ALA A 154 0.20 -6.12 -2.95
N LEU A 155 1.24 -6.26 -3.77
CA LEU A 155 2.33 -5.28 -3.86
C LEU A 155 1.82 -3.94 -4.39
N GLU A 156 1.05 -3.93 -5.48
CA GLU A 156 0.48 -2.72 -6.06
C GLU A 156 -0.46 -2.00 -5.06
N GLN A 157 -1.32 -2.76 -4.38
CA GLN A 157 -2.21 -2.24 -3.34
C GLN A 157 -1.41 -1.60 -2.20
N ALA A 158 -0.34 -2.25 -1.76
CA ALA A 158 0.53 -1.73 -0.71
C ALA A 158 1.19 -0.41 -1.13
N ILE A 159 1.77 -0.36 -2.33
CA ILE A 159 2.38 0.86 -2.89
C ILE A 159 1.34 1.99 -2.98
N LYS A 160 0.15 1.71 -3.51
CA LYS A 160 -0.94 2.68 -3.62
C LYS A 160 -1.34 3.21 -2.25
N THR A 161 -1.52 2.32 -1.28
CA THR A 161 -1.90 2.70 0.09
C THR A 161 -0.84 3.58 0.75
N VAL A 162 0.45 3.29 0.53
CA VAL A 162 1.54 4.12 1.03
C VAL A 162 1.51 5.49 0.36
N ARG A 163 1.38 5.56 -0.97
CA ARG A 163 1.28 6.82 -1.72
C ARG A 163 0.10 7.68 -1.25
N ASP A 164 -1.09 7.09 -1.12
CA ASP A 164 -2.29 7.82 -0.67
C ASP A 164 -2.12 8.34 0.77
N ARG A 165 -1.43 7.59 1.64
CA ARG A 165 -1.11 8.01 3.01
C ARG A 165 -0.04 9.10 3.07
N VAL A 166 0.96 9.07 2.19
CA VAL A 166 1.97 10.12 2.11
C VAL A 166 1.34 11.41 1.58
N ASN A 167 0.57 11.32 0.49
CA ASN A 167 -0.12 12.45 -0.12
C ASN A 167 -1.14 13.10 0.83
N SER A 168 -1.92 12.30 1.58
CA SER A 168 -2.88 12.83 2.57
C SER A 168 -2.23 13.56 3.75
N ARG A 169 -0.91 13.39 3.97
CA ARG A 169 -0.13 14.18 4.94
C ARG A 169 0.47 15.47 4.36
N GLY A 170 0.18 15.81 3.09
CA GLY A 170 0.60 17.07 2.48
C GLY A 170 2.08 17.11 2.08
N ILE A 171 2.76 15.96 2.02
CA ILE A 171 4.11 15.84 1.49
C ILE A 171 3.96 15.69 -0.02
N ALA A 172 3.91 16.81 -0.74
CA ALA A 172 3.89 16.80 -2.19
C ALA A 172 5.23 16.26 -2.71
N GLU A 173 5.22 15.12 -3.41
CA GLU A 173 6.37 14.69 -4.18
C GLU A 173 6.71 15.77 -5.22
N PRO A 174 7.97 16.25 -5.31
CA PRO A 174 8.44 16.86 -6.53
C PRO A 174 8.63 15.74 -7.56
N SER A 175 7.93 15.85 -8.69
CA SER A 175 8.19 15.06 -9.90
C SER A 175 9.62 15.27 -10.40
#